data_AF-A0A366X347-F1
#
_entry.id   AF-A0A366X347-F1
#
_cell.length_a   1.000
_cell.length_b   1.000
_cell.length_c   1.000
_cell.angle_alpha   90.00
_cell.angle_beta   90.00
_cell.angle_gamma   90.00
#
_symmetry.space_group_name_H-M   'P 1'
#
loop_
_entity.id
_entity.type
_entity.pdbx_description
1 polymer ?
#
loop_
_entity_poly.entity_id
_entity_poly.type
_entity_poly.pdbx_seq_one_letter_code
_entity_poly.pdbx_strand_id
1 'polypeptide(L)'
;MKSSFLSRITLAPAEGSIVTMEQTVVDLLKHIVVPKNRDEAAAKVVAWWDREVLFSLCKQRKPYISKLELQKYVSEVIASQVHDDLTADFEQEIPPEDHVVDGMLVKQIDLVNGTSNDKRIARREEWRARSQRSKWIDDRLDMATKIAAYDKILIENWNDKHTAMRDECSALDEDEKSQRGLNLLRWSYNDAPNTIRPFRPEWLGKYLVSGGFQILSIDRDVGWHPDYPKFVGKKE
;
A
#
# COMPACT_ATOMS: atom_id res chain seq x y z
N MET A 1 7.49 -53.08 28.08
CA MET A 1 7.21 -51.99 27.11
C MET A 1 6.33 -50.88 27.70
N LYS A 2 5.14 -51.15 28.25
CA LYS A 2 4.30 -50.11 28.92
C LYS A 2 5.01 -49.40 30.09
N SER A 3 5.68 -50.17 30.96
CA SER A 3 6.40 -49.62 32.13
C SER A 3 7.56 -48.69 31.76
N SER A 4 8.30 -48.96 30.66
CA SER A 4 9.44 -48.12 30.25
C SER A 4 9.01 -46.83 29.54
N PHE A 5 7.77 -46.76 29.05
CA PHE A 5 7.20 -45.55 28.47
C PHE A 5 6.68 -44.63 29.59
N LEU A 6 5.95 -45.20 30.56
CA LEU A 6 5.46 -44.46 31.72
C LEU A 6 6.60 -43.89 32.57
N SER A 7 7.74 -44.59 32.68
CA SER A 7 8.91 -44.10 33.42
C SER A 7 9.65 -42.94 32.72
N ARG A 8 9.25 -42.57 31.51
CA ARG A 8 9.83 -41.46 30.72
C ARG A 8 8.86 -40.29 30.53
N ILE A 9 7.66 -40.38 31.11
CA ILE A 9 6.69 -39.29 31.11
C ILE A 9 6.86 -38.49 32.39
N THR A 10 7.23 -37.23 32.26
CA THR A 10 7.23 -36.27 33.36
C THR A 10 5.99 -35.40 33.25
N LEU A 11 5.12 -35.43 34.27
CA LEU A 11 3.99 -34.52 34.36
C LEU A 11 4.46 -33.24 35.06
N ALA A 12 4.38 -32.10 34.36
CA ALA A 12 4.66 -30.78 34.90
C ALA A 12 3.36 -29.95 34.96
N PRO A 13 2.47 -30.19 35.93
CA PRO A 13 1.14 -29.59 35.98
C PRO A 13 1.13 -28.09 36.35
N ALA A 14 2.28 -27.52 36.75
CA ALA A 14 2.40 -26.13 37.19
C ALA A 14 2.88 -25.18 36.08
N GLU A 15 3.23 -25.69 34.90
CA GLU A 15 3.66 -24.88 33.76
C GLU A 15 2.49 -24.68 32.79
N GLY A 16 2.37 -23.47 32.25
CA GLY A 16 1.26 -23.08 31.37
C GLY A 16 1.07 -24.06 30.22
N SER A 17 -0.19 -24.24 29.80
CA SER A 17 -0.51 -25.08 28.65
C SER A 17 -0.06 -24.40 27.35
N ILE A 18 0.26 -25.20 26.33
CA ILE A 18 0.46 -24.70 24.95
C ILE A 18 -0.73 -23.85 24.48
N VAL A 19 -1.94 -24.16 24.99
CA VAL A 19 -3.17 -23.42 24.72
C VAL A 19 -3.16 -21.99 25.27
N THR A 20 -2.43 -21.75 26.36
CA THR A 20 -2.34 -20.43 27.04
C THR A 20 -1.06 -19.67 26.73
N MET A 21 -0.15 -20.27 25.95
CA MET A 21 1.18 -19.73 25.72
C MET A 21 1.14 -18.42 24.94
N GLU A 22 0.34 -18.35 23.87
CA GLU A 22 0.17 -17.13 23.09
C GLU A 22 -0.39 -15.98 23.95
N GLN A 23 -1.40 -16.23 24.78
CA GLN A 23 -1.96 -15.21 25.68
C GLN A 23 -0.93 -14.70 26.69
N THR A 24 -0.07 -15.59 27.19
CA THR A 24 1.03 -15.22 28.09
C THR A 24 2.03 -14.31 27.37
N VAL A 25 2.37 -14.63 26.11
CA VAL A 25 3.25 -13.80 25.29
C VAL A 25 2.61 -12.46 24.94
N VAL A 26 1.30 -12.41 24.65
CA VAL A 26 0.54 -11.16 24.48
C VAL A 26 0.72 -10.27 25.71
N ASP A 27 0.57 -10.84 26.91
CA ASP A 27 0.71 -10.10 28.16
C ASP A 27 2.12 -9.51 28.34
N LEU A 28 3.16 -10.25 27.97
CA LEU A 28 4.55 -9.78 27.98
C LEU A 28 4.81 -8.68 26.94
N LEU A 29 4.11 -8.71 25.80
CA LEU A 29 4.26 -7.74 24.71
C LEU A 29 3.41 -6.46 24.89
N LYS A 30 2.50 -6.41 25.88
CA LYS A 30 1.53 -5.31 26.08
C LYS A 30 2.13 -3.90 26.05
N HIS A 31 3.34 -3.73 26.60
CA HIS A 31 4.01 -2.42 26.70
C HIS A 31 4.90 -2.08 25.50
N ILE A 32 5.10 -3.02 24.57
CA ILE A 32 6.04 -2.88 23.46
C ILE A 32 5.29 -2.92 22.11
N VAL A 33 4.14 -3.60 22.03
CA VAL A 33 3.35 -3.77 20.81
C VAL A 33 1.98 -3.11 20.94
N VAL A 34 1.57 -2.39 19.88
CA VAL A 34 0.26 -1.73 19.79
C VAL A 34 -0.88 -2.76 19.85
N PRO A 35 -2.02 -2.43 20.49
CA PRO A 35 -3.11 -3.40 20.74
C PRO A 35 -3.54 -4.21 19.52
N LYS A 36 -3.68 -3.55 18.35
CA LYS A 36 -4.11 -4.17 17.08
C LYS A 36 -3.23 -5.33 16.64
N ASN A 37 -1.94 -5.32 17.01
CA ASN A 37 -0.93 -6.20 16.44
C ASN A 37 -0.42 -7.25 17.45
N ARG A 38 -0.87 -7.21 18.71
CA ARG A 38 -0.36 -8.07 19.79
C ARG A 38 -0.55 -9.56 19.54
N ASP A 39 -1.74 -9.95 19.10
CA ASP A 39 -2.08 -11.37 18.91
C ASP A 39 -1.25 -11.98 17.78
N GLU A 40 -1.11 -11.25 16.66
CA GLU A 40 -0.26 -11.68 15.54
C GLU A 40 1.23 -11.73 15.95
N ALA A 41 1.70 -10.76 16.74
CA ALA A 41 3.08 -10.74 17.23
C ALA A 41 3.37 -11.97 18.12
N ALA A 42 2.45 -12.25 19.04
CA ALA A 42 2.56 -13.38 19.95
C ALA A 42 2.57 -14.72 19.20
N ALA A 43 1.66 -14.91 18.24
CA ALA A 43 1.62 -16.10 17.40
C ALA A 43 2.94 -16.33 16.64
N LYS A 44 3.54 -15.28 16.06
CA LYS A 44 4.84 -15.37 15.37
C LYS A 44 5.97 -15.74 16.33
N VAL A 45 6.03 -15.11 17.50
CA VAL A 45 7.06 -15.40 18.51
C VAL A 45 6.95 -16.84 19.01
N VAL A 46 5.74 -17.32 19.30
CA VAL A 46 5.49 -18.69 19.75
C VAL A 46 5.86 -19.71 18.66
N ALA A 47 5.40 -19.51 17.43
CA ALA A 47 5.71 -20.42 16.32
C ALA A 47 7.22 -20.52 16.04
N TRP A 48 7.93 -19.39 16.12
CA TRP A 48 9.38 -19.38 16.01
C TRP A 48 10.05 -20.11 17.17
N TRP A 49 9.63 -19.82 18.41
CA TRP A 49 10.17 -20.48 19.60
C TRP A 49 10.04 -22.00 19.51
N ASP A 50 8.85 -22.50 19.15
CA ASP A 50 8.58 -23.93 19.00
C ASP A 50 9.50 -24.57 17.96
N ARG A 51 9.70 -23.91 16.81
CA ARG A 51 10.63 -24.37 15.78
C ARG A 51 12.06 -24.45 16.30
N GLU A 52 12.55 -23.43 17.01
CA GLU A 52 13.90 -23.42 17.56
C GLU A 52 14.08 -24.48 18.66
N VAL A 53 13.04 -24.74 19.47
CA VAL A 53 13.05 -25.85 20.43
C VAL A 53 13.15 -27.19 19.72
N LEU A 54 12.35 -27.42 18.66
CA LEU A 54 12.40 -28.65 17.87
C LEU A 54 13.79 -28.87 17.25
N PHE A 55 14.38 -27.84 16.65
CA PHE A 55 15.75 -27.94 16.12
C PHE A 55 16.79 -28.26 17.20
N SER A 56 16.60 -27.75 18.42
CA SER A 56 17.48 -28.04 19.57
C SER A 56 17.37 -29.52 19.99
N LEU A 57 16.14 -30.03 20.09
CA LEU A 57 15.85 -31.42 20.42
C LEU A 57 16.36 -32.40 19.36
N CYS A 58 16.28 -32.01 18.08
CA CYS A 58 16.78 -32.79 16.95
C CYS A 58 18.29 -32.65 16.72
N LYS A 59 19.03 -31.93 17.58
CA LYS A 59 20.47 -31.67 17.45
C LYS A 59 20.87 -30.96 16.14
N GLN A 60 19.95 -30.19 15.55
CA GLN A 60 20.21 -29.38 14.36
C GLN A 60 20.74 -27.98 14.71
N ARG A 61 20.68 -27.60 15.99
CA ARG A 61 21.29 -26.37 16.55
C ARG A 61 21.82 -26.61 17.96
N LYS A 62 22.38 -25.56 18.58
CA LYS A 62 22.80 -25.59 19.98
C LYS A 62 21.60 -25.88 20.91
N PRO A 63 21.78 -26.56 22.05
CA PRO A 63 20.68 -27.02 22.90
C PRO A 63 20.05 -25.90 23.76
N TYR A 64 20.10 -24.65 23.31
CA TYR A 64 19.55 -23.49 24.02
C TYR A 64 19.17 -22.38 23.03
N ILE A 65 18.17 -21.59 23.40
CA ILE A 65 17.84 -20.30 22.75
C ILE A 65 18.44 -19.21 23.63
N SER A 66 19.28 -18.34 23.06
CA SER A 66 19.89 -17.27 23.85
C SER A 66 18.92 -16.10 24.05
N LYS A 67 19.06 -15.37 25.17
CA LYS A 67 18.26 -14.14 25.39
C LYS A 67 18.44 -13.14 24.25
N LEU A 68 19.66 -12.96 23.76
CA LEU A 68 19.96 -12.03 22.67
C LEU A 68 19.25 -12.42 21.36
N GLU A 69 19.20 -13.72 21.06
CA GLU A 69 18.50 -14.26 19.90
C GLU A 69 16.98 -14.03 19.99
N LEU A 70 16.37 -14.31 21.14
CA LEU A 70 14.96 -14.02 21.38
C LEU A 70 14.67 -12.53 21.25
N GLN A 71 15.49 -11.67 21.88
CA GLN A 71 15.33 -10.22 21.80
C GLN A 71 15.42 -9.73 20.35
N LYS A 72 16.40 -10.23 19.58
CA LYS A 72 16.55 -9.91 18.17
C LYS A 72 15.30 -10.30 17.37
N TYR A 73 14.81 -11.52 17.54
CA TYR A 73 13.62 -11.98 16.83
C TYR A 73 12.36 -11.19 17.20
N VAL A 74 12.15 -10.92 18.49
CA VAL A 74 11.04 -10.07 18.95
C VAL A 74 11.13 -8.68 18.33
N SER A 75 12.31 -8.06 18.28
CA SER A 75 12.50 -6.78 17.60
C SER A 75 12.19 -6.83 16.11
N GLU A 76 12.56 -7.91 15.41
CA GLU A 76 12.22 -8.13 14.00
C GLU A 76 10.71 -8.27 13.78
N VAL A 77 10.01 -9.02 14.64
CA VAL A 77 8.55 -9.15 14.60
C VAL A 77 7.89 -7.79 14.80
N ILE A 78 8.32 -7.02 15.80
CA ILE A 78 7.78 -5.68 16.08
C ILE A 78 8.03 -4.74 14.91
N ALA A 79 9.25 -4.70 14.39
CA ALA A 79 9.59 -3.88 13.23
C ALA A 79 8.72 -4.22 12.02
N SER A 80 8.48 -5.51 11.75
CA SER A 80 7.61 -5.95 10.66
C SER A 80 6.17 -5.46 10.78
N GLN A 81 5.71 -5.20 12.01
CA GLN A 81 4.36 -4.69 12.30
C GLN A 81 4.27 -3.17 12.28
N VAL A 82 5.32 -2.47 12.70
CA VAL A 82 5.43 -1.00 12.57
C VAL A 82 5.52 -0.60 11.09
N HIS A 83 6.19 -1.42 10.27
CA HIS A 83 6.29 -1.19 8.82
C HIS A 83 5.00 -1.45 8.03
N ASP A 84 3.93 -1.94 8.67
CA ASP A 84 2.62 -2.08 8.02
C ASP A 84 1.69 -0.88 8.26
N ASP A 85 2.10 0.07 9.11
CA ASP A 85 1.43 1.36 9.29
C ASP A 85 1.95 2.34 8.22
N LEU A 86 1.21 2.45 7.12
CA LEU A 86 1.57 3.32 6.00
C LEU A 86 1.34 4.79 6.39
N THR A 87 2.41 5.55 6.61
CA THR A 87 2.36 6.98 6.92
C THR A 87 2.26 7.84 5.66
N ALA A 88 1.44 8.89 5.72
CA ALA A 88 1.24 9.83 4.62
C ALA A 88 2.35 10.89 4.55
N ASP A 89 3.58 10.46 4.29
CA ASP A 89 4.80 11.27 4.41
C ASP A 89 4.79 12.53 3.54
N PHE A 90 4.11 12.48 2.39
CA PHE A 90 4.10 13.57 1.41
C PHE A 90 2.82 14.43 1.43
N GLU A 91 1.94 14.26 2.42
CA GLU A 91 0.63 14.93 2.44
C GLU A 91 0.74 16.47 2.51
N GLN A 92 1.72 16.98 3.24
CA GLN A 92 1.97 18.42 3.40
C GLN A 92 3.13 18.94 2.54
N GLU A 93 3.87 18.04 1.90
CA GLU A 93 5.04 18.37 1.12
C GLU A 93 4.70 19.08 -0.20
N ILE A 94 5.60 19.93 -0.68
CA ILE A 94 5.46 20.66 -1.93
C ILE A 94 6.56 20.18 -2.88
N PRO A 95 6.28 20.00 -4.19
CA PRO A 95 7.32 19.63 -5.15
C PRO A 95 8.47 20.64 -5.10
N PRO A 96 9.73 20.17 -5.10
CA PRO A 96 10.91 21.02 -5.24
C PRO A 96 10.80 21.95 -6.45
N GLU A 97 11.44 23.12 -6.39
CA GLU A 97 11.38 24.11 -7.48
C GLU A 97 11.90 23.54 -8.81
N ASP A 98 12.90 22.67 -8.74
CA ASP A 98 13.54 21.97 -9.85
C ASP A 98 12.78 20.70 -10.30
N HIS A 99 11.65 20.34 -9.68
CA HIS A 99 10.84 19.19 -10.10
C HIS A 99 10.29 19.40 -11.51
N VAL A 100 10.82 18.67 -12.48
CA VAL A 100 10.40 18.73 -13.87
C VAL A 100 9.10 17.95 -14.05
N VAL A 101 8.06 18.62 -14.51
CA VAL A 101 6.78 17.97 -14.84
C VAL A 101 6.93 17.18 -16.12
N ASP A 102 6.38 15.96 -16.14
CA ASP A 102 6.34 15.16 -17.35
C ASP A 102 5.54 15.87 -18.46
N GLY A 103 6.11 15.93 -19.67
CA GLY A 103 5.49 16.60 -20.81
C GLY A 103 4.15 15.96 -21.22
N MET A 104 3.94 14.67 -20.98
CA MET A 104 2.67 14.00 -21.24
C MET A 104 1.57 14.48 -20.31
N LEU A 105 1.88 14.71 -19.04
CA LEU A 105 0.92 15.26 -18.09
C LEU A 105 0.43 16.64 -18.57
N VAL A 106 1.36 17.50 -18.97
CA VAL A 106 1.04 18.84 -19.50
C VAL A 106 0.19 18.73 -20.77
N LYS A 107 0.56 17.86 -21.72
CA LYS A 107 -0.19 17.62 -22.96
C LYS A 107 -1.63 17.16 -22.70
N GLN A 108 -1.83 16.21 -21.78
CA GLN A 108 -3.16 15.71 -21.43
C GLN A 108 -4.05 16.81 -20.82
N ILE A 109 -3.47 17.68 -19.98
CA ILE A 109 -4.21 18.80 -19.37
C ILE A 109 -4.53 19.87 -20.43
N ASP A 110 -3.58 20.17 -21.32
CA ASP A 110 -3.78 21.12 -22.42
C ASP A 110 -4.83 20.63 -23.43
N LEU A 111 -4.89 19.32 -23.68
CA LEU A 111 -5.87 18.71 -24.57
C LEU A 111 -7.33 18.95 -24.13
N VAL A 112 -7.54 19.20 -22.84
CA VAL A 112 -8.88 19.49 -22.28
C VAL A 112 -9.02 20.96 -21.86
N ASN A 113 -8.18 21.85 -22.41
CA ASN A 113 -8.16 23.27 -22.07
C ASN A 113 -8.02 23.54 -20.57
N GLY A 114 -7.24 22.71 -19.87
CA GLY A 114 -6.99 22.84 -18.44
C GLY A 114 -6.21 24.11 -18.09
N THR A 115 -6.58 24.74 -16.99
CA THR A 115 -6.01 26.02 -16.56
C THR A 115 -4.63 25.84 -15.90
N SER A 116 -3.89 26.95 -15.72
CA SER A 116 -2.66 26.95 -14.93
C SER A 116 -2.86 26.42 -13.50
N ASN A 117 -4.05 26.59 -12.93
CA ASN A 117 -4.38 26.03 -11.62
C ASN A 117 -4.53 24.50 -11.68
N ASP A 118 -5.17 23.97 -12.72
CA ASP A 118 -5.32 22.52 -12.91
C ASP A 118 -3.94 21.87 -13.11
N LYS A 119 -3.04 22.50 -13.89
CA LYS A 119 -1.63 22.08 -14.03
C LYS A 119 -0.88 22.07 -12.70
N ARG A 120 -1.04 23.12 -11.89
CA ARG A 120 -0.39 23.23 -10.57
C ARG A 120 -0.85 22.14 -9.61
N ILE A 121 -2.16 21.83 -9.59
CA ILE A 121 -2.71 20.74 -8.79
C ILE A 121 -2.16 19.41 -9.27
N ALA A 122 -2.25 19.12 -10.57
CA ALA A 122 -1.77 17.88 -11.15
C ALA A 122 -0.27 17.65 -10.84
N ARG A 123 0.59 18.68 -11.01
CA ARG A 123 2.02 18.62 -10.63
C ARG A 123 2.22 18.25 -9.17
N ARG A 124 1.47 18.88 -8.26
CA ARG A 124 1.60 18.63 -6.82
C ARG A 124 1.18 17.21 -6.47
N GLU A 125 0.01 16.79 -6.93
CA GLU A 125 -0.55 15.48 -6.61
C GLU A 125 0.29 14.34 -7.21
N GLU A 126 0.72 14.49 -8.48
CA GLU A 126 1.61 13.55 -9.16
C GLU A 126 2.91 13.34 -8.40
N TRP A 127 3.59 14.42 -8.02
CA TRP A 127 4.86 14.34 -7.31
C TRP A 127 4.70 13.69 -5.93
N ARG A 128 3.65 14.03 -5.18
CA ARG A 128 3.38 13.44 -3.86
C ARG A 128 3.12 11.94 -3.98
N ALA A 129 2.26 11.54 -4.92
CA ALA A 129 1.95 10.14 -5.14
C ALA A 129 3.17 9.36 -5.61
N ARG A 130 3.96 9.90 -6.55
CA ARG A 130 5.18 9.24 -7.05
C ARG A 130 6.20 9.08 -5.94
N SER A 131 6.46 10.13 -5.16
CA SER A 131 7.43 10.11 -4.08
C SER A 131 7.03 9.13 -2.96
N GLN A 132 5.74 9.09 -2.60
CA GLN A 132 5.24 8.11 -1.63
C GLN A 132 5.37 6.67 -2.15
N ARG A 133 5.01 6.43 -3.42
CA ARG A 133 5.13 5.11 -4.06
C ARG A 133 6.59 4.65 -4.12
N SER A 134 7.52 5.52 -4.51
CA SER A 134 8.94 5.22 -4.54
C SER A 134 9.46 4.85 -3.15
N LYS A 135 9.18 5.67 -2.13
CA LYS A 135 9.57 5.37 -0.74
C LYS A 135 9.05 4.01 -0.29
N TRP A 136 7.79 3.70 -0.55
CA TRP A 136 7.22 2.40 -0.19
C TRP A 136 7.88 1.22 -0.90
N ILE A 137 8.24 1.36 -2.17
CA ILE A 137 8.90 0.31 -2.94
C ILE A 137 10.32 0.09 -2.43
N ASP A 138 11.04 1.18 -2.13
CA ASP A 138 12.39 1.15 -1.58
C ASP A 138 12.41 0.51 -0.18
N ASP A 139 11.41 0.82 0.65
CA ASP A 139 11.26 0.24 2.00
C ASP A 139 10.79 -1.23 1.96
N ARG A 140 9.96 -1.60 0.96
CA ARG A 140 9.26 -2.89 0.91
C ARG A 140 8.99 -3.35 -0.52
N LEU A 141 9.64 -4.46 -0.91
CA LEU A 141 9.50 -5.05 -2.24
C LEU A 141 8.06 -5.47 -2.61
N ASP A 142 7.24 -5.88 -1.63
CA ASP A 142 5.84 -6.29 -1.87
C ASP A 142 4.93 -5.12 -2.28
N MET A 143 5.34 -3.88 -2.01
CA MET A 143 4.55 -2.69 -2.30
C MET A 143 4.37 -2.44 -3.80
N ALA A 144 5.36 -2.79 -4.63
CA ALA A 144 5.23 -2.67 -6.08
C ALA A 144 4.02 -3.46 -6.62
N THR A 145 3.82 -4.68 -6.11
CA THR A 145 2.68 -5.53 -6.51
C THR A 145 1.35 -4.97 -6.00
N LYS A 146 1.33 -4.45 -4.76
CA LYS A 146 0.13 -3.85 -4.17
C LYS A 146 -0.28 -2.55 -4.87
N ILE A 147 0.69 -1.71 -5.23
CA ILE A 147 0.47 -0.48 -6.01
C ILE A 147 -0.11 -0.85 -7.38
N ALA A 148 0.49 -1.80 -8.10
CA ALA A 148 -0.02 -2.25 -9.39
C ALA A 148 -1.44 -2.82 -9.30
N ALA A 149 -1.77 -3.56 -8.23
CA ALA A 149 -3.13 -4.04 -8.00
C ALA A 149 -4.11 -2.89 -7.73
N TYR A 150 -3.66 -1.84 -7.03
CA TYR A 150 -4.49 -0.68 -6.76
C TYR A 150 -4.69 0.21 -7.98
N ASP A 151 -3.67 0.35 -8.83
CA ASP A 151 -3.78 1.08 -10.10
C ASP A 151 -4.86 0.48 -11.01
N LYS A 152 -5.05 -0.85 -11.00
CA LYS A 152 -6.18 -1.49 -11.71
C LYS A 152 -7.55 -1.00 -11.24
N ILE A 153 -7.71 -0.76 -9.93
CA ILE A 153 -8.96 -0.22 -9.36
C ILE A 153 -9.17 1.21 -9.84
N LEU A 154 -8.11 2.02 -9.87
CA LEU A 154 -8.18 3.39 -10.38
C LEU A 154 -8.58 3.40 -11.86
N ILE A 155 -7.91 2.59 -12.68
CA ILE A 155 -8.21 2.44 -14.12
C ILE A 155 -9.67 2.03 -14.32
N GLU A 156 -10.18 1.05 -13.58
CA GLU A 156 -11.58 0.60 -13.67
C GLU A 156 -12.56 1.74 -13.38
N ASN A 157 -12.36 2.47 -12.26
CA ASN A 157 -13.22 3.61 -11.89
C ASN A 157 -13.17 4.74 -12.91
N TRP A 158 -11.99 5.02 -13.48
CA TRP A 158 -11.85 5.98 -14.56
C TRP A 158 -12.54 5.50 -15.84
N ASN A 159 -12.39 4.22 -16.18
CA ASN A 159 -12.92 3.65 -17.42
C ASN A 159 -14.45 3.69 -17.45
N ASP A 160 -15.12 3.44 -16.33
CA ASP A 160 -16.58 3.56 -16.21
C ASP A 160 -17.05 4.98 -16.55
N LYS A 161 -16.35 6.00 -16.02
CA LYS A 161 -16.67 7.41 -16.28
C LYS A 161 -16.29 7.85 -17.67
N HIS A 162 -15.13 7.45 -18.16
CA HIS A 162 -14.63 7.80 -19.48
C HIS A 162 -15.50 7.20 -20.58
N THR A 163 -15.92 5.94 -20.43
CA THR A 163 -16.80 5.27 -21.39
C THR A 163 -18.15 5.97 -21.49
N ALA A 164 -18.79 6.26 -20.35
CA ALA A 164 -20.05 7.01 -20.33
C ALA A 164 -19.90 8.39 -20.97
N MET A 165 -18.84 9.12 -20.63
CA MET A 165 -18.53 10.42 -21.24
C MET A 165 -18.32 10.30 -22.75
N ARG A 166 -17.60 9.29 -23.23
CA ARG A 166 -17.33 9.08 -24.65
C ARG A 166 -18.61 8.83 -25.45
N ASP A 167 -19.53 8.03 -24.91
CA ASP A 167 -20.80 7.72 -25.56
C ASP A 167 -21.66 8.99 -25.72
N GLU A 168 -21.72 9.83 -24.66
CA GLU A 168 -22.37 11.14 -24.68
C GLU A 168 -21.71 12.13 -25.67
N CYS A 169 -20.40 12.03 -25.88
CA CYS A 169 -19.61 12.97 -26.68
C CYS A 169 -19.56 12.64 -28.18
N SER A 170 -20.17 11.54 -28.63
CA SER A 170 -20.00 11.03 -30.00
C SER A 170 -20.42 11.99 -31.12
N ALA A 171 -21.36 12.89 -30.85
CA ALA A 171 -21.87 13.88 -31.81
C ALA A 171 -21.54 15.34 -31.42
N LEU A 172 -20.78 15.55 -30.35
CA LEU A 172 -20.43 16.88 -29.85
C LEU A 172 -19.23 17.46 -30.59
N ASP A 173 -19.11 18.79 -30.56
CA ASP A 173 -17.93 19.47 -31.09
C ASP A 173 -16.71 19.33 -30.17
N GLU A 174 -15.53 19.75 -30.65
CA GLU A 174 -14.28 19.58 -29.90
C GLU A 174 -14.20 20.47 -28.64
N ASP A 175 -14.89 21.60 -28.60
CA ASP A 175 -14.91 22.47 -27.43
C ASP A 175 -15.73 21.83 -26.30
N GLU A 176 -16.89 21.27 -26.63
CA GLU A 176 -17.72 20.51 -25.70
C GLU A 176 -17.00 19.25 -25.19
N LYS A 177 -16.33 18.50 -26.07
CA LYS A 177 -15.51 17.34 -25.68
C LYS A 177 -14.38 17.72 -24.74
N SER A 178 -13.69 18.83 -25.02
CA SER A 178 -12.64 19.36 -24.16
C SER A 178 -13.20 19.72 -22.78
N GLN A 179 -14.36 20.37 -22.73
CA GLN A 179 -15.03 20.72 -21.48
C GLN A 179 -15.45 19.49 -20.67
N ARG A 180 -15.92 18.42 -21.32
CA ARG A 180 -16.23 17.14 -20.66
C ARG A 180 -14.98 16.47 -20.12
N GLY A 181 -13.90 16.47 -20.88
CA GLY A 181 -12.60 15.96 -20.42
C GLY A 181 -12.03 16.77 -19.25
N LEU A 182 -12.22 18.09 -19.23
CA LEU A 182 -11.81 18.94 -18.11
C LEU A 182 -12.56 18.60 -16.83
N ASN A 183 -13.85 18.27 -16.95
CA ASN A 183 -14.64 17.81 -15.82
C ASN A 183 -14.14 16.46 -15.29
N LEU A 184 -13.73 15.55 -16.17
CA LEU A 184 -13.14 14.26 -15.78
C LEU A 184 -11.77 14.44 -15.10
N LEU A 185 -10.92 15.34 -15.61
CA LEU A 185 -9.68 15.72 -14.95
C LEU A 185 -9.95 16.26 -13.53
N ARG A 186 -10.89 17.21 -13.39
CA ARG A 186 -11.24 17.79 -12.09
C ARG A 186 -11.84 16.78 -11.11
N TRP A 187 -12.65 15.86 -11.62
CA TRP A 187 -13.18 14.75 -10.84
C TRP A 187 -12.06 13.93 -10.19
N SER A 188 -10.94 13.70 -10.91
CA SER A 188 -9.83 12.87 -10.42
C SER A 188 -9.18 13.39 -9.13
N TYR A 189 -9.18 14.70 -8.88
CA TYR A 189 -8.60 15.28 -7.66
C TYR A 189 -9.60 15.92 -6.69
N ASN A 190 -10.86 16.15 -7.09
CA ASN A 190 -11.90 16.67 -6.19
C ASN A 190 -12.75 15.56 -5.57
N ASP A 191 -13.26 14.64 -6.39
CA ASP A 191 -14.32 13.70 -6.00
C ASP A 191 -13.79 12.28 -5.85
N ALA A 192 -12.90 11.84 -6.75
CA ALA A 192 -12.36 10.49 -6.75
C ALA A 192 -11.70 10.11 -5.41
N PRO A 193 -10.92 10.99 -4.74
CA PRO A 193 -10.31 10.65 -3.44
C PRO A 193 -11.31 10.46 -2.29
N ASN A 194 -12.57 10.86 -2.47
CA ASN A 194 -13.64 10.70 -1.47
C ASN A 194 -14.59 9.54 -1.80
N THR A 195 -14.56 9.04 -3.05
CA THR A 195 -15.51 8.04 -3.56
C THR A 195 -14.85 6.71 -3.81
N ILE A 196 -13.60 6.70 -4.26
CA ILE A 196 -12.81 5.49 -4.43
C ILE A 196 -12.28 5.08 -3.06
N ARG A 197 -12.41 3.78 -2.74
CA ARG A 197 -11.86 3.22 -1.50
C ARG A 197 -10.37 3.55 -1.37
N PRO A 198 -9.86 3.87 -0.16
CA PRO A 198 -8.45 4.16 0.03
C PRO A 198 -7.58 2.93 -0.26
N PHE A 199 -6.27 3.16 -0.45
CA PHE A 199 -5.28 2.10 -0.69
C PHE A 199 -5.28 1.03 0.41
N ARG A 200 -5.50 1.45 1.66
CA ARG A 200 -5.82 0.60 2.81
C ARG A 200 -6.80 1.33 3.73
N PRO A 201 -7.56 0.62 4.59
CA PRO A 201 -8.55 1.25 5.47
C PRO A 201 -8.01 2.38 6.35
N GLU A 202 -6.77 2.25 6.82
CA GLU A 202 -6.10 3.27 7.66
C GLU A 202 -5.40 4.39 6.87
N TRP A 203 -5.33 4.29 5.54
CA TRP A 203 -4.69 5.29 4.70
C TRP A 203 -5.60 6.51 4.47
N LEU A 204 -5.18 7.67 4.95
CA LEU A 204 -5.94 8.93 4.81
C LEU A 204 -5.39 9.87 3.72
N GLY A 205 -4.20 9.58 3.17
CA GLY A 205 -3.55 10.42 2.18
C GLY A 205 -4.28 10.44 0.84
N LYS A 206 -5.24 11.35 0.67
CA LYS A 206 -6.06 11.50 -0.54
C LYS A 206 -5.24 11.68 -1.81
N TYR A 207 -4.04 12.24 -1.67
CA TYR A 207 -3.12 12.49 -2.77
C TYR A 207 -2.71 11.23 -3.55
N LEU A 208 -2.81 10.05 -2.93
CA LEU A 208 -2.48 8.78 -3.58
C LEU A 208 -3.47 8.41 -4.69
N VAL A 209 -4.75 8.80 -4.54
CA VAL A 209 -5.78 8.63 -5.56
C VAL A 209 -5.66 9.70 -6.63
N SER A 210 -5.67 10.98 -6.22
CA SER A 210 -5.59 12.12 -7.15
C SER A 210 -4.31 12.10 -7.99
N GLY A 211 -3.16 11.89 -7.34
CA GLY A 211 -1.86 11.76 -7.97
C GLY A 211 -1.69 10.45 -8.73
N GLY A 212 -2.32 9.37 -8.27
CA GLY A 212 -2.34 8.09 -8.96
C GLY A 212 -2.89 8.21 -10.39
N PHE A 213 -4.00 8.94 -10.56
CA PHE A 213 -4.51 9.22 -11.90
C PHE A 213 -3.57 10.06 -12.76
N GLN A 214 -2.84 11.01 -12.16
CA GLN A 214 -1.86 11.81 -12.92
C GLN A 214 -0.70 10.94 -13.41
N ILE A 215 -0.19 10.03 -12.56
CA ILE A 215 0.83 9.05 -12.94
C ILE A 215 0.33 8.15 -14.07
N LEU A 216 -0.87 7.59 -13.94
CA LEU A 216 -1.48 6.76 -14.96
C LEU A 216 -1.71 7.51 -16.28
N SER A 217 -1.95 8.82 -16.23
CA SER A 217 -2.10 9.65 -17.44
C SER A 217 -0.78 9.87 -18.17
N ILE A 218 0.34 9.93 -17.42
CA ILE A 218 1.69 9.95 -17.98
C ILE A 218 1.99 8.63 -18.70
N ASP A 219 1.65 7.52 -18.05
CA ASP A 219 1.83 6.16 -18.56
C ASP A 219 0.84 5.78 -19.67
N ARG A 220 -0.09 6.69 -20.00
CA ARG A 220 -1.16 6.56 -21.02
C ARG A 220 -2.14 5.41 -20.75
N ASP A 221 -2.23 4.96 -19.50
CA ASP A 221 -3.23 3.97 -19.09
C ASP A 221 -4.60 4.62 -18.85
N VAL A 222 -4.62 5.93 -18.60
CA VAL A 222 -5.82 6.78 -18.55
C VAL A 222 -5.62 8.07 -19.34
N GLY A 223 -6.70 8.79 -19.63
CA GLY A 223 -6.64 10.11 -20.24
C GLY A 223 -7.93 10.91 -20.04
N TRP A 224 -7.86 12.22 -20.29
CA TRP A 224 -8.96 13.12 -19.92
C TRP A 224 -9.94 13.36 -21.04
N HIS A 225 -9.44 13.55 -22.26
CA HIS A 225 -10.29 13.78 -23.43
C HIS A 225 -11.03 12.50 -23.85
N PRO A 226 -12.29 12.54 -24.34
CA PRO A 226 -13.00 11.34 -24.84
C PRO A 226 -12.22 10.61 -25.94
N ASP A 227 -11.51 11.39 -26.77
CA ASP A 227 -10.69 10.91 -27.88
C ASP A 227 -9.19 10.89 -27.56
N TYR A 228 -8.76 10.95 -26.29
CA TYR A 228 -7.34 11.05 -25.91
C TYR A 228 -6.41 10.02 -26.61
N PRO A 229 -6.80 8.75 -26.88
CA PRO A 229 -5.88 7.79 -27.51
C PRO A 229 -5.43 8.21 -28.91
N LYS A 230 -6.20 9.06 -29.60
CA LYS A 230 -5.84 9.62 -30.91
C LYS A 230 -4.72 10.66 -30.81
N PHE A 231 -4.62 11.37 -29.68
CA PHE A 231 -3.71 12.50 -29.49
C PHE A 231 -2.40 12.12 -28.81
N VAL A 232 -2.42 11.12 -27.93
CA VAL A 232 -1.21 10.72 -27.17
C VAL A 232 -0.44 9.54 -27.77
N GLY A 233 -0.98 8.89 -28.80
CA GLY A 233 -0.35 7.74 -29.47
C GLY A 233 -0.36 6.47 -28.63
N LYS A 234 -0.28 5.29 -29.28
CA LYS A 234 -0.24 4.00 -28.58
C LYS A 234 1.02 3.88 -27.71
N LYS A 235 0.89 3.16 -26.60
CA LYS A 235 2.01 2.66 -25.80
C LYS A 235 2.81 1.69 -26.70
N GLU A 236 4.10 1.96 -26.91
CA GLU A 236 5.01 1.05 -27.65
C GLU A 236 5.23 -0.25 -26.88
#